data_AF-A0A8C8UMJ6-F1
#
_entry.id   AF-A0A8C8UMJ6-F1
#
_cell.length_a   1.000
_cell.length_b   1.000
_cell.length_c   1.000
_cell.angle_alpha   90.00
_cell.angle_beta   90.00
_cell.angle_gamma   90.00
#
_symmetry.space_group_name_H-M   'P 1'
#
loop_
_entity.id
_entity.type
_entity.pdbx_description
1 polymer ?
#
loop_
_entity_poly.entity_id
_entity_poly.type
_entity_poly.pdbx_seq_one_letter_code
_entity_poly.pdbx_strand_id
1 'polypeptide(L)'
;LIKYDLPATIDFIVNKTGQKQIYYVGHSQGALLAFGAFSTNTQLAQKIKINFSLGPVATIKHSKGVIRSIAFLEKTTTKTVFGEKGILFNEDAEYFVQFFCQREKIATVCNNLLTLLFGYNPQNLNESRIDVYVGHAPEGTSVQTLLHYTQVKFVHAFFLFLFKISSDNTRQFYLF
;
A
#
# COMPACT_ATOMS: atom_id res chain seq x y z
N LEU A 1 -10.58 0.97 0.02
CA LEU A 1 -9.80 0.32 -1.04
C LEU A 1 -10.48 -0.91 -1.66
N ILE A 2 -10.42 -2.13 -1.09
CA ILE A 2 -10.97 -3.36 -1.68
C ILE A 2 -12.50 -3.33 -1.82
N LYS A 3 -13.23 -2.97 -0.76
CA LYS A 3 -14.70 -3.06 -0.75
C LYS A 3 -15.39 -1.92 -1.50
N TYR A 4 -14.73 -0.78 -1.63
CA TYR A 4 -15.34 0.46 -2.08
C TYR A 4 -14.62 1.04 -3.30
N ASP A 5 -13.36 1.40 -3.15
CA ASP A 5 -12.59 2.13 -4.15
C ASP A 5 -12.40 1.33 -5.45
N LEU A 6 -11.93 0.08 -5.38
CA LEU A 6 -11.72 -0.76 -6.56
C LEU A 6 -13.02 -0.98 -7.33
N PRO A 7 -14.12 -1.47 -6.70
CA PRO A 7 -15.40 -1.62 -7.39
C PRO A 7 -15.89 -0.31 -8.01
N ALA A 8 -15.91 0.80 -7.26
CA ALA A 8 -16.40 2.08 -7.74
C ALA A 8 -15.58 2.59 -8.94
N THR A 9 -14.25 2.47 -8.87
CA THR A 9 -13.34 2.92 -9.94
C THR A 9 -13.50 2.07 -11.20
N ILE A 10 -13.51 0.75 -11.07
CA ILE A 10 -13.66 -0.17 -12.21
C ILE A 10 -15.03 0.02 -12.86
N ASP A 11 -16.09 0.12 -12.06
CA ASP A 11 -17.45 0.32 -12.54
C ASP A 11 -17.58 1.65 -13.27
N PHE A 12 -16.97 2.71 -12.73
CA PHE A 12 -16.91 4.00 -13.41
C PHE A 12 -16.20 3.89 -14.77
N ILE A 13 -15.02 3.26 -14.82
CA ILE A 13 -14.24 3.11 -16.07
C ILE A 13 -15.04 2.30 -17.10
N VAL A 14 -15.60 1.16 -16.71
CA VAL A 14 -16.41 0.29 -17.59
C VAL A 14 -17.62 1.04 -18.13
N ASN A 15 -18.36 1.74 -17.26
CA ASN A 15 -19.54 2.51 -17.68
C ASN A 15 -19.17 3.69 -18.57
N LYS A 16 -18.07 4.39 -18.28
CA LYS A 16 -17.64 5.57 -19.03
C LYS A 16 -17.09 5.21 -20.40
N THR A 17 -16.40 4.09 -20.52
CA THR A 17 -15.77 3.63 -21.78
C THR A 17 -16.66 2.72 -22.62
N GLY A 18 -17.70 2.14 -22.02
CA GLY A 18 -18.55 1.12 -22.66
C GLY A 18 -17.87 -0.25 -22.81
N GLN A 19 -16.65 -0.42 -22.30
CA GLN A 19 -15.92 -1.68 -22.36
C GLN A 19 -16.48 -2.67 -21.33
N LYS A 20 -16.78 -3.90 -21.75
CA LYS A 20 -17.28 -4.94 -20.82
C LYS A 20 -16.20 -5.41 -19.84
N GLN A 21 -14.94 -5.36 -20.25
CA GLN A 21 -13.81 -5.80 -19.45
C GLN A 21 -12.61 -4.88 -19.65
N ILE A 22 -11.77 -4.76 -18.61
CA ILE A 22 -10.51 -4.02 -18.63
C ILE A 22 -9.35 -4.90 -18.18
N TYR A 23 -8.13 -4.46 -18.44
CA TYR A 23 -6.92 -5.04 -17.86
C TYR A 23 -6.60 -4.34 -16.55
N TYR A 24 -6.29 -5.11 -15.50
CA TYR A 24 -5.85 -4.57 -14.22
C TYR A 24 -4.34 -4.79 -14.07
N VAL A 25 -3.61 -3.75 -13.68
CA VAL A 25 -2.18 -3.85 -13.35
C VAL A 25 -1.98 -3.32 -11.94
N GLY A 26 -1.60 -4.19 -11.01
CA GLY A 26 -1.36 -3.84 -9.61
C GLY A 26 0.10 -4.02 -9.22
N HIS A 27 0.72 -2.99 -8.64
CA HIS A 27 2.05 -3.07 -8.06
C HIS A 27 1.98 -3.09 -6.52
N SER A 28 2.78 -3.94 -5.87
CA SER A 28 2.89 -4.01 -4.40
C SER A 28 1.51 -4.18 -3.73
N GLN A 29 1.06 -3.21 -2.93
CA GLN A 29 -0.27 -3.20 -2.31
C GLN A 29 -1.40 -3.24 -3.35
N GLY A 30 -1.22 -2.69 -4.57
CA GLY A 30 -2.24 -2.79 -5.62
C GLY A 30 -2.57 -4.25 -6.00
N ALA A 31 -1.58 -5.15 -5.96
CA ALA A 31 -1.83 -6.57 -6.15
C ALA A 31 -2.62 -7.18 -4.98
N LEU A 32 -2.34 -6.76 -3.73
CA LEU A 32 -3.14 -7.15 -2.56
C LEU A 32 -4.61 -6.74 -2.75
N LEU A 33 -4.85 -5.50 -3.22
CA LEU A 33 -6.20 -5.02 -3.46
C LEU A 33 -6.92 -5.86 -4.51
N ALA A 34 -6.26 -6.18 -5.62
CA ALA A 34 -6.79 -7.04 -6.67
C ALA A 34 -7.15 -8.44 -6.16
N PHE A 35 -6.25 -9.09 -5.42
CA PHE A 35 -6.51 -10.43 -4.88
C PHE A 35 -7.69 -10.43 -3.92
N GLY A 36 -7.79 -9.45 -3.03
CA GLY A 36 -8.91 -9.33 -2.11
C GLY A 36 -10.23 -9.02 -2.82
N ALA A 37 -10.23 -8.05 -3.74
CA ALA A 37 -11.44 -7.63 -4.44
C ALA A 37 -11.99 -8.72 -5.36
N PHE A 38 -11.12 -9.34 -6.17
CA PHE A 38 -11.58 -10.28 -7.19
C PHE A 38 -11.89 -11.67 -6.62
N SER A 39 -11.31 -12.03 -5.46
CA SER A 39 -11.69 -13.28 -4.77
C SER A 39 -13.00 -13.17 -3.99
N THR A 40 -13.39 -11.96 -3.56
CA THR A 40 -14.59 -11.76 -2.73
C THR A 40 -15.77 -11.15 -3.50
N ASN A 41 -15.54 -10.64 -4.72
CA ASN A 41 -16.57 -10.08 -5.58
C ASN A 41 -16.43 -10.62 -7.01
N THR A 42 -17.15 -11.70 -7.31
CA THR A 42 -17.12 -12.38 -8.61
C THR A 42 -17.68 -11.50 -9.74
N GLN A 43 -18.66 -10.63 -9.46
CA GLN A 43 -19.22 -9.69 -10.44
C GLN A 43 -18.16 -8.66 -10.88
N LEU A 44 -17.37 -8.18 -9.93
CA LEU A 44 -16.24 -7.29 -10.24
C LEU A 44 -15.15 -8.03 -11.00
N ALA A 45 -14.81 -9.25 -10.58
CA ALA A 45 -13.79 -10.07 -11.24
C ALA A 45 -14.13 -10.35 -12.72
N GLN A 46 -15.40 -10.53 -13.06
CA GLN A 46 -15.85 -10.70 -14.45
C GLN A 46 -15.55 -9.48 -15.34
N LYS A 47 -15.41 -8.29 -14.76
CA LYS A 47 -15.02 -7.06 -15.47
C LYS A 47 -13.51 -6.96 -15.73
N ILE A 48 -12.72 -7.92 -15.23
CA ILE A 48 -11.27 -7.93 -15.44
C ILE A 48 -10.91 -9.05 -16.41
N LYS A 49 -10.26 -8.68 -17.52
CA LYS A 49 -9.84 -9.62 -18.55
C LYS A 49 -8.58 -10.38 -18.14
N ILE A 50 -7.57 -9.66 -17.66
CA ILE A 50 -6.33 -10.21 -17.07
C ILE A 50 -5.90 -9.29 -15.93
N ASN A 51 -5.47 -9.89 -14.82
CA ASN A 51 -4.82 -9.22 -13.70
C ASN A 51 -3.30 -9.43 -13.76
N PHE A 52 -2.55 -8.36 -14.05
CA PHE A 52 -1.09 -8.35 -13.98
C PHE A 52 -0.66 -7.87 -12.60
N SER A 53 0.04 -8.71 -11.85
CA SER A 53 0.52 -8.39 -10.50
C SER A 53 2.04 -8.26 -10.48
N LEU A 54 2.53 -7.05 -10.25
CA LEU A 54 3.95 -6.70 -10.24
C LEU A 54 4.44 -6.59 -8.78
N GLY A 55 5.43 -7.39 -8.39
CA GLY A 55 5.89 -7.45 -7.00
C GLY A 55 4.75 -7.74 -6.00
N PRO A 56 3.98 -8.83 -6.16
CA PRO A 56 2.74 -9.04 -5.43
C PRO A 56 2.95 -9.19 -3.93
N VAL A 57 2.18 -8.42 -3.15
CA VAL A 57 2.15 -8.55 -1.69
C VAL A 57 0.92 -9.38 -1.29
N ALA A 58 1.14 -10.64 -0.94
CA ALA A 58 0.12 -11.50 -0.32
C ALA A 58 0.34 -11.69 1.18
N THR A 59 1.61 -11.79 1.60
CA THR A 59 2.01 -11.84 3.00
C THR A 59 3.28 -11.02 3.21
N ILE A 60 3.50 -10.51 4.43
CA ILE A 60 4.76 -9.85 4.81
C ILE A 60 5.61 -10.70 5.76
N LYS A 61 5.27 -11.99 5.96
CA LYS A 61 5.91 -12.86 6.95
C LYS A 61 7.42 -13.01 6.75
N HIS A 62 7.85 -13.06 5.50
CA HIS A 62 9.25 -13.25 5.10
C HIS A 62 9.86 -12.00 4.46
N SER A 63 9.25 -10.82 4.63
CA SER A 63 9.81 -9.58 4.13
C SER A 63 11.14 -9.25 4.81
N LYS A 64 12.00 -8.51 4.09
CA LYS A 64 13.29 -8.01 4.58
C LYS A 64 13.24 -6.49 4.66
N GLY A 65 14.25 -5.88 5.30
CA GLY A 65 14.33 -4.42 5.44
C GLY A 65 13.32 -3.84 6.43
N VAL A 66 13.07 -2.53 6.33
CA VAL A 66 12.22 -1.80 7.29
C VAL A 66 10.76 -2.20 7.19
N ILE A 67 10.27 -2.68 6.04
CA ILE A 67 8.90 -3.21 5.93
C ILE A 67 8.65 -4.36 6.94
N ARG A 68 9.68 -5.12 7.32
CA ARG A 68 9.54 -6.18 8.33
C ARG A 68 9.19 -5.61 9.71
N SER A 69 9.63 -4.40 10.05
CA SER A 69 9.36 -3.78 11.36
C SER A 69 7.86 -3.50 11.56
N ILE A 70 7.12 -3.25 10.47
CA ILE A 70 5.66 -3.08 10.48
C ILE A 70 4.98 -4.28 11.14
N ALA A 71 5.50 -5.50 10.94
CA ALA A 71 4.95 -6.71 11.53
C ALA A 71 5.08 -6.77 13.07
N PHE A 72 5.82 -5.86 13.69
CA PHE A 72 6.03 -5.81 15.14
C PHE A 72 5.37 -4.60 15.81
N LEU A 73 4.63 -3.78 15.05
CA LEU A 73 3.93 -2.63 15.60
C LEU A 73 2.77 -3.08 16.51
N GLU A 74 2.70 -2.47 17.69
CA GLU A 74 1.64 -2.71 18.68
C GLU A 74 0.59 -1.60 18.58
N LYS A 75 -0.69 -1.98 18.65
CA LYS A 75 -1.82 -1.08 18.34
C LYS A 75 -1.81 0.18 19.20
N THR A 76 -1.62 0.04 20.51
CA THR A 76 -1.67 1.15 21.46
C THR A 76 -0.53 2.11 21.20
N THR A 77 0.71 1.61 21.20
CA THR A 77 1.91 2.40 20.92
C THR A 77 1.83 3.11 19.57
N THR A 78 1.40 2.42 18.52
CA THR A 78 1.30 3.02 17.16
C THR A 78 0.30 4.17 17.14
N LYS A 79 -0.86 4.02 17.77
CA LYS A 79 -1.86 5.09 17.87
C LYS A 79 -1.40 6.26 18.73
N THR A 80 -0.62 6.00 19.79
CA THR A 80 -0.04 7.08 20.60
C THR A 80 0.99 7.89 19.82
N VAL A 81 1.83 7.24 19.01
CA VAL A 81 2.88 7.91 18.24
C VAL A 81 2.34 8.63 17.01
N PHE A 82 1.46 7.99 16.25
CA PHE A 82 1.01 8.49 14.94
C PHE A 82 -0.42 9.04 14.94
N GLY A 83 -1.14 8.95 16.05
CA GLY A 83 -2.56 9.29 16.13
C GLY A 83 -3.46 8.25 15.43
N GLU A 84 -4.64 8.70 15.00
CA GLU A 84 -5.65 7.84 14.36
C GLU A 84 -5.99 8.22 12.91
N LYS A 85 -5.27 9.19 12.34
CA LYS A 85 -5.56 9.76 11.03
C LYS A 85 -4.59 9.26 9.95
N GLY A 86 -4.43 10.04 8.89
CA GLY A 86 -3.41 9.85 7.87
C GLY A 86 -2.01 10.09 8.42
N ILE A 87 -1.05 9.31 7.91
CA ILE A 87 0.39 9.49 8.08
C ILE A 87 1.00 9.71 6.70
N LEU A 88 2.17 10.34 6.68
CA LEU A 88 2.92 10.57 5.45
C LEU A 88 2.17 11.44 4.42
N PHE A 89 1.21 12.26 4.87
CA PHE A 89 0.57 13.32 4.09
C PHE A 89 1.17 14.65 4.54
N ASN A 90 2.28 15.07 3.95
CA ASN A 90 2.87 16.35 4.31
C ASN A 90 3.51 17.00 3.09
N GLU A 91 2.72 17.83 2.40
CA GLU A 91 3.13 18.56 1.20
C GLU A 91 4.34 19.47 1.47
N ASP A 92 4.43 20.07 2.66
CA ASP A 92 5.60 20.87 3.05
C ASP A 92 6.84 19.98 3.14
N ALA A 93 6.72 18.80 3.74
CA ALA A 93 7.82 17.83 3.84
C ALA A 93 8.25 17.31 2.47
N GLU A 94 7.32 17.09 1.54
CA GLU A 94 7.62 16.68 0.16
C GLU A 94 8.48 17.74 -0.55
N TYR A 95 8.11 19.02 -0.45
CA TYR A 95 8.89 20.13 -1.00
C TYR A 95 10.30 20.21 -0.39
N PHE A 96 10.40 20.09 0.94
CA PHE A 96 11.69 20.10 1.62
C PHE A 96 12.58 18.92 1.20
N VAL A 97 12.01 17.71 1.15
CA VAL A 97 12.74 16.51 0.73
C VAL A 97 13.23 16.66 -0.72
N GLN A 98 12.39 17.14 -1.63
CA GLN A 98 12.78 17.39 -3.02
C GLN A 98 13.92 18.40 -3.11
N PHE A 99 13.82 19.54 -2.42
CA PHE A 99 14.86 20.59 -2.43
C PHE A 99 16.23 20.08 -1.96
N PHE A 100 16.26 19.25 -0.91
CA PHE A 100 17.51 18.69 -0.40
C PHE A 100 18.05 17.57 -1.30
N CYS A 101 17.19 16.72 -1.86
CA CYS A 101 17.60 15.57 -2.65
C CYS A 101 18.10 15.92 -4.07
N GLN A 102 17.89 17.15 -4.54
CA GLN A 102 18.52 17.67 -5.77
C GLN A 102 20.03 17.89 -5.65
N ARG A 103 20.58 17.97 -4.43
CA ARG A 103 22.01 18.20 -4.21
C ARG A 103 22.76 16.86 -4.26
N GLU A 104 23.77 16.75 -5.14
CA GLU A 104 24.54 15.51 -5.35
C GLU A 104 25.01 14.83 -4.05
N LYS A 105 25.49 15.61 -3.06
CA LYS A 105 25.99 15.06 -1.79
C LYS A 105 24.90 14.47 -0.89
N ILE A 106 23.63 14.87 -1.08
CA ILE A 106 22.48 14.44 -0.28
C ILE A 106 21.64 13.41 -1.05
N ALA A 107 21.70 13.41 -2.38
CA ALA A 107 21.04 12.45 -3.25
C ALA A 107 21.30 10.99 -2.84
N THR A 108 22.53 10.65 -2.44
CA THR A 108 22.88 9.31 -1.93
C THR A 108 22.13 8.96 -0.64
N VAL A 109 21.93 9.93 0.27
CA VAL A 109 21.17 9.71 1.52
C VAL A 109 19.68 9.51 1.21
N CYS A 110 19.14 10.31 0.29
CA CYS A 110 17.76 10.18 -0.18
C CYS A 110 17.50 8.84 -0.86
N ASN A 111 18.46 8.40 -1.68
CA ASN A 111 18.43 7.09 -2.33
C ASN A 111 18.41 5.95 -1.30
N ASN A 112 19.25 6.06 -0.26
CA ASN A 112 19.30 5.08 0.83
C ASN A 112 17.98 5.02 1.62
N LEU A 113 17.28 6.14 1.80
CA LEU A 113 15.99 6.18 2.49
C LEU A 113 14.87 5.52 1.67
N LEU A 114 14.77 5.83 0.37
CA LEU A 114 13.85 5.16 -0.56
C LEU A 114 14.10 3.65 -0.61
N THR A 115 15.39 3.30 -0.72
CA THR A 115 15.89 1.94 -0.69
C THR A 115 15.50 1.18 0.57
N LEU A 116 15.56 1.84 1.72
CA LEU A 116 15.23 1.22 3.00
C LEU A 116 13.76 0.76 3.07
N LEU A 117 12.88 1.52 2.42
CA LEU A 117 11.45 1.25 2.36
C LEU A 117 11.08 0.27 1.25
N PHE A 118 11.64 0.42 0.05
CA PHE A 118 11.17 -0.30 -1.14
C PHE A 118 12.20 -1.24 -1.78
N GLY A 119 13.44 -1.24 -1.29
CA GLY A 119 14.57 -2.02 -1.82
C GLY A 119 15.51 -1.20 -2.73
N TYR A 120 16.81 -1.52 -2.72
CA TYR A 120 17.82 -0.88 -3.56
C TYR A 120 18.08 -1.69 -4.84
N ASN A 121 18.13 -1.02 -5.99
CA ASN A 121 18.82 -1.56 -7.16
C ASN A 121 19.39 -0.42 -8.03
N PRO A 122 20.61 0.06 -7.74
CA PRO A 122 21.18 1.21 -8.44
C PRO A 122 21.41 0.97 -9.92
N GLN A 123 21.65 -0.29 -10.32
CA GLN A 123 21.86 -0.65 -11.73
C GLN A 123 20.60 -0.43 -12.56
N ASN A 124 19.42 -0.41 -11.93
CA ASN A 124 18.12 -0.25 -12.59
C ASN A 124 17.39 1.03 -12.16
N LEU A 125 18.06 1.93 -11.44
CA LEU A 125 17.50 3.19 -10.96
C LEU A 125 18.23 4.37 -11.61
N ASN A 126 17.48 5.31 -12.17
CA ASN A 126 18.07 6.55 -12.66
C ASN A 126 18.34 7.49 -11.48
N GLU A 127 19.56 7.47 -10.97
CA GLU A 127 19.96 8.24 -9.78
C GLU A 127 19.83 9.76 -9.98
N SER A 128 19.93 10.25 -11.21
CA SER A 128 19.70 11.66 -11.54
C SER A 128 18.26 12.13 -11.36
N ARG A 129 17.32 11.21 -11.07
CA ARG A 129 15.89 11.52 -10.84
C ARG A 129 15.42 11.23 -9.42
N ILE A 130 16.35 11.02 -8.48
CA ILE A 130 15.98 10.64 -7.12
C ILE A 130 15.12 11.69 -6.43
N ASP A 131 15.33 12.97 -6.74
CA ASP A 131 14.56 14.11 -6.25
C ASP A 131 13.09 14.04 -6.67
N VAL A 132 12.81 13.59 -7.90
CA VAL A 132 11.45 13.36 -8.38
C VAL A 132 10.81 12.18 -7.66
N TYR A 133 11.56 11.08 -7.46
CA TYR A 133 11.01 9.89 -6.80
C TYR A 133 10.64 10.16 -5.33
N VAL A 134 11.51 10.84 -4.58
CA VAL A 134 11.23 11.20 -3.18
C VAL A 134 10.22 12.34 -3.03
N GLY A 135 10.11 13.22 -4.03
CA GLY A 135 9.14 14.31 -4.02
C GLY A 135 7.71 13.84 -4.23
N HIS A 136 7.51 12.66 -4.83
CA HIS A 136 6.20 12.05 -5.06
C HIS A 136 5.94 10.79 -4.24
N ALA A 137 6.92 10.27 -3.50
CA ALA A 137 6.74 9.06 -2.71
C ALA A 137 7.35 9.22 -1.31
N PRO A 138 6.58 8.90 -0.24
CA PRO A 138 5.22 8.35 -0.23
C PRO A 138 4.08 9.41 -0.29
N GLU A 139 2.99 9.14 -1.02
CA GLU A 139 1.77 10.01 -1.10
C GLU A 139 0.76 9.81 0.06
N GLY A 140 1.23 9.29 1.19
CA GLY A 140 0.41 9.10 2.37
C GLY A 140 -0.38 7.79 2.48
N THR A 141 -0.72 7.43 3.71
CA THR A 141 -1.59 6.28 4.03
C THR A 141 -2.22 6.46 5.41
N SER A 142 -3.13 5.58 5.83
CA SER A 142 -3.74 5.67 7.17
C SER A 142 -2.98 4.85 8.22
N VAL A 143 -3.00 5.28 9.48
CA VAL A 143 -2.53 4.46 10.62
C VAL A 143 -3.25 3.10 10.64
N GLN A 144 -4.53 3.08 10.25
CA GLN A 144 -5.31 1.86 10.14
C GLN A 144 -4.73 0.88 9.10
N THR A 145 -4.26 1.38 7.95
CA THR A 145 -3.59 0.58 6.92
C THR A 145 -2.29 -0.02 7.46
N LEU A 146 -1.50 0.77 8.19
CA LEU A 146 -0.26 0.29 8.81
C LEU A 146 -0.55 -0.85 9.82
N LEU A 147 -1.57 -0.67 10.65
CA LEU A 147 -2.02 -1.69 11.59
C LEU A 147 -2.60 -2.92 10.89
N HIS A 148 -3.18 -2.80 9.69
CA HIS A 148 -3.64 -3.96 8.93
C HIS A 148 -2.49 -4.91 8.62
N TYR A 149 -1.37 -4.37 8.16
CA TYR A 149 -0.19 -5.15 7.82
C TYR A 149 0.37 -5.95 9.00
N THR A 150 0.19 -5.49 10.24
CA THR A 150 0.56 -6.26 11.44
C THR A 150 -0.21 -7.59 11.53
N GLN A 151 -1.48 -7.61 11.09
CA GLN A 151 -2.36 -8.76 11.17
C GLN A 151 -2.01 -9.82 10.11
N VAL A 152 -1.43 -9.38 8.98
CA VAL A 152 -1.01 -10.23 7.86
C VAL A 152 0.20 -11.13 8.21
N LYS A 153 0.81 -10.95 9.39
CA LYS A 153 1.95 -11.74 9.89
C LYS A 153 1.59 -13.17 10.31
N PHE A 154 0.39 -13.39 10.83
CA PHE A 154 0.10 -14.55 11.68
C PHE A 154 -0.69 -15.68 11.04
N VAL A 155 -1.15 -15.52 9.79
CA VAL A 155 -2.05 -16.50 9.18
C VAL A 155 -1.47 -16.98 7.86
N HIS A 156 -1.44 -18.31 7.68
CA HIS A 156 -1.03 -18.97 6.43
C HIS A 156 -2.02 -18.72 5.27
N ALA A 157 -2.98 -17.81 5.44
CA ALA A 157 -4.03 -17.50 4.50
C ALA A 157 -4.37 -16.01 4.53
N PHE A 158 -4.70 -15.50 3.35
CA PHE A 158 -5.12 -14.13 3.05
C PHE A 158 -6.45 -13.82 3.78
N PHE A 159 -6.45 -12.93 4.77
CA PHE A 159 -7.67 -12.56 5.50
C PHE A 159 -7.91 -11.06 5.55
N LEU A 160 -9.20 -10.72 5.61
CA LEU A 160 -9.75 -9.36 5.74
C LEU A 160 -9.33 -8.75 7.09
N PHE A 161 -9.30 -7.41 7.20
CA PHE A 161 -8.99 -6.72 8.45
C PHE A 161 -9.96 -7.16 9.57
N LEU A 162 -9.41 -7.59 10.70
CA LEU A 162 -10.18 -8.00 11.86
C LEU A 162 -10.38 -6.81 12.81
N PHE A 163 -11.62 -6.35 12.94
CA PHE A 163 -12.01 -5.55 14.11
C PHE A 163 -12.51 -6.48 15.21
N LYS A 164 -11.98 -6.30 16.43
CA LYS A 164 -12.65 -6.76 17.66
C LYS A 164 -13.45 -5.58 18.21
N ILE A 165 -14.75 -5.57 17.95
CA ILE A 165 -15.69 -4.67 18.64
C ILE A 165 -16.13 -5.43 19.90
N SER A 166 -15.83 -4.90 21.07
CA SER A 166 -16.33 -5.39 22.35
C SER A 166 -17.68 -4.74 22.59
N SER A 167 -18.81 -5.41 22.33
CA SER A 167 -19.61 -6.05 23.38
C SER A 167 -20.45 -7.23 22.91
N ASP A 168 -20.34 -7.63 21.64
CA ASP A 168 -20.97 -8.83 21.12
C ASP A 168 -19.90 -9.70 20.47
N ASN A 169 -20.01 -11.02 20.62
CA ASN A 169 -19.00 -11.99 20.20
C ASN A 169 -18.88 -12.13 18.65
N THR A 170 -19.33 -11.12 17.90
CA THR A 170 -19.28 -11.03 16.44
C THR A 170 -17.99 -10.34 15.99
N ARG A 171 -17.06 -11.14 15.45
CA ARG A 171 -15.95 -10.60 14.65
C ARG A 171 -16.52 -10.06 13.34
N GLN A 172 -16.57 -8.74 13.18
CA GLN A 172 -16.83 -8.14 11.88
C GLN A 172 -15.53 -8.05 11.08
N PHE A 173 -15.54 -8.66 9.90
CA PHE A 173 -14.46 -8.60 8.93
C PHE A 173 -14.68 -7.40 8.03
N TYR A 174 -13.72 -6.46 8.03
CA TYR A 174 -13.75 -5.32 7.14
C TYR A 174 -12.67 -5.50 6.06
N LEU A 175 -13.09 -5.41 4.81
CA LEU A 175 -12.19 -5.21 3.68
C LEU A 175 -12.01 -3.71 3.54
N PHE A 176 -10.85 -3.20 3.97
CA PHE A 176 -10.46 -1.86 3.56
C PHE A 176 -10.04 -1.92 2.12
#